data_AF-A0A3N5V1Q4-F1
#
_entry.id   AF-A0A3N5V1Q4-F1
#
_cell.length_a   1.000
_cell.length_b   1.000
_cell.length_c   1.000
_cell.angle_alpha   90.00
_cell.angle_beta   90.00
_cell.angle_gamma   90.00
#
_symmetry.space_group_name_H-M   'P 1'
#
loop_
_entity.id
_entity.type
_entity.pdbx_description
1 polymer ?
#
loop_
_entity_poly.entity_id
_entity_poly.type
_entity_poly.pdbx_seq_one_letter_code
_entity_poly.pdbx_strand_id
1 'polypeptide(L)' 'NVFLDGNTFTDSHSVDKKPFVGDLQTGLVVQYDRFRITYTQIFRTKEFDGQEDGDIFGSVSLSYQF' A
#
# COMPACT_ATOMS: atom_id res chain seq x y z
N ASN A 1 -5.36 15.22 4.64
CA ASN A 1 -6.24 14.05 4.89
C ASN A 1 -7.43 14.52 5.70
N VAL A 2 -8.51 14.88 5.01
CA VAL A 2 -9.80 15.35 5.57
C VAL A 2 -10.87 15.07 4.49
N PHE A 3 -11.01 13.81 4.09
CA PHE A 3 -12.02 13.43 3.08
C PHE A 3 -12.80 12.18 3.45
N LEU A 4 -12.56 11.62 4.64
CA LEU A 4 -13.18 10.37 5.07
C LEU A 4 -13.90 10.49 6.42
N ASP A 5 -14.29 11.71 6.83
CA ASP A 5 -15.35 11.87 7.84
C ASP A 5 -16.72 11.76 7.16
N GLY A 6 -16.96 10.58 6.59
CA GLY A 6 -18.27 10.11 6.17
C GLY A 6 -18.97 9.49 7.37
N ASN A 7 -19.67 10.33 8.11
CA ASN A 7 -20.55 9.95 9.21
C ASN A 7 -21.60 8.94 8.72
N THR A 8 -21.56 7.68 9.14
CA THR A 8 -22.70 6.76 9.08
C THR A 8 -22.59 5.74 10.22
N PHE A 9 -23.15 6.12 11.36
CA PHE A 9 -23.63 5.17 12.36
C PHE A 9 -24.79 4.40 11.74
N THR A 10 -24.68 3.07 11.62
CA THR A 10 -25.72 2.08 12.01
C THR A 10 -25.43 0.71 11.38
N ASP A 11 -25.51 -0.29 12.25
CA ASP A 11 -25.65 -1.74 12.02
C ASP A 11 -24.43 -2.56 11.58
N SER A 12 -23.69 -3.01 12.60
CA SER A 12 -23.53 -4.43 12.95
C SER A 12 -23.71 -5.43 11.79
N HIS A 13 -22.61 -5.69 11.07
CA HIS A 13 -22.25 -7.07 10.78
C HIS A 13 -20.80 -7.29 11.19
N SER A 14 -20.63 -8.24 12.10
CA SER A 14 -19.35 -8.79 12.52
C SER A 14 -18.61 -9.27 11.27
N VAL A 15 -17.74 -8.42 10.73
CA VAL A 15 -16.76 -8.87 9.75
C VAL A 15 -15.72 -9.62 10.56
N ASP A 16 -15.66 -10.95 10.39
CA ASP A 16 -14.59 -11.79 10.93
C ASP A 16 -13.25 -11.23 10.44
N LYS A 17 -12.64 -10.38 11.27
CA LYS A 17 -11.33 -9.80 11.04
C LYS A 17 -10.33 -10.94 11.07
N LYS A 18 -9.77 -11.30 9.92
CA LYS A 18 -8.55 -12.11 9.90
C LYS A 18 -7.49 -11.33 10.69
N PRO A 19 -6.98 -11.85 11.82
CA PRO A 19 -6.09 -11.11 12.71
C PRO A 19 -4.68 -10.88 12.13
N PHE A 20 -4.45 -11.27 10.87
CA PHE A 20 -3.14 -11.26 10.23
C PHE A 20 -3.23 -10.60 8.85
N VAL A 21 -2.81 -9.34 8.79
CA VAL A 21 -2.50 -8.64 7.54
C VAL A 21 -1.00 -8.81 7.30
N GLY A 22 -0.62 -9.51 6.24
CA GLY A 22 0.75 -9.55 5.74
C GLY A 22 0.99 -8.38 4.79
N ASP A 23 1.99 -7.56 5.11
CA ASP A 23 2.52 -6.53 4.23
C ASP A 23 3.93 -6.94 3.80
N LEU A 24 4.16 -7.00 2.48
CA LEU A 24 5.48 -7.22 1.90
C LEU A 24 5.83 -6.06 0.99
N GLN A 25 6.90 -5.35 1.35
CA GLN A 25 7.47 -4.30 0.54
C GLN A 25 8.86 -4.72 0.03
N THR A 26 9.10 -4.48 -1.25
CA THR A 26 10.40 -4.68 -1.89
C THR A 26 10.74 -3.47 -2.77
N GLY A 27 12.02 -3.22 -2.98
CA GLY A 27 12.45 -2.09 -3.78
C GLY A 27 13.88 -2.21 -4.26
N LEU A 28 14.18 -1.48 -5.34
CA LEU A 28 15.49 -1.38 -5.96
C LEU A 28 15.86 0.08 -6.11
N VAL A 29 17.09 0.41 -5.71
CA VAL A 29 17.67 1.74 -5.92
C VAL A 29 18.92 1.58 -6.78
N VAL A 30 18.94 2.28 -7.91
CA VAL A 30 20.09 2.38 -8.78
C VAL A 30 20.60 3.81 -8.72
N GLN A 31 21.85 3.98 -8.31
CA GLN A 31 22.53 5.26 -8.34
C GLN A 31 23.67 5.20 -9.35
N TYR A 32 23.69 6.15 -10.28
CA TYR A 32 24.75 6.31 -11.26
C TYR A 32 25.10 7.79 -11.38
N ASP A 33 26.32 8.14 -10.96
CA ASP A 33 26.82 9.52 -10.90
C ASP A 33 25.80 10.44 -10.19
N ARG A 34 25.20 11.38 -10.92
CA ARG A 34 24.22 12.34 -10.41
C ARG A 34 22.77 11.87 -10.50
N PHE A 35 22.52 10.70 -11.09
CA PHE A 35 21.18 10.15 -11.27
C PHE A 35 20.88 9.10 -10.21
N ARG A 36 19.66 9.13 -9.67
CA ARG A 36 19.12 8.11 -8.78
C ARG A 36 17.76 7.68 -9.29
N ILE A 37 17.61 6.38 -9.52
CA ILE A 37 16.34 5.74 -9.85
C ILE A 37 15.94 4.85 -8.68
N THR A 38 14.71 5.03 -8.22
CA THR A 38 14.12 4.20 -7.16
C THR A 38 12.87 3.55 -7.70
N TYR A 39 12.74 2.26 -7.50
CA TYR A 39 11.53 1.49 -7.75
C TYR A 39 11.11 0.79 -6.46
N THR A 40 9.83 0.89 -6.11
CA THR A 40 9.26 0.24 -4.93
C THR A 40 7.98 -0.48 -5.33
N GLN A 41 7.80 -1.69 -4.81
CA GLN A 41 6.63 -2.52 -5.01
C GLN A 41 6.11 -2.99 -3.65
N ILE A 42 4.80 -2.85 -3.44
CA ILE A 42 4.10 -3.21 -2.22
C ILE A 42 3.05 -4.25 -2.56
N PHE A 43 3.02 -5.32 -1.77
CA PHE A 43 2.04 -6.39 -1.81
C PHE A 43 1.35 -6.46 -0.47
N ARG A 44 0.04 -6.23 -0.44
CA ARG A 44 -0.75 -6.30 0.78
C ARG A 44 -1.75 -7.44 0.67
N THR A 45 -1.70 -8.36 1.64
CA THR A 45 -2.68 -9.46 1.69
C THR A 45 -4.04 -8.95 2.16
N LYS A 46 -5.09 -9.70 1.86
CA LYS A 46 -6.47 -9.42 2.26
C LYS A 46 -6.58 -9.12 3.75
N GLU A 47 -7.31 -8.06 4.10
CA GLU A 47 -7.50 -7.64 5.49
C GLU A 47 -8.77 -8.28 6.12
N PHE A 48 -9.70 -8.79 5.30
CA PHE A 48 -10.98 -9.37 5.75
C PHE A 48 -11.47 -10.51 4.84
N ASP A 49 -12.17 -11.49 5.41
CA ASP A 49 -12.95 -12.46 4.61
C ASP A 49 -14.18 -11.75 4.03
N GLY A 50 -14.11 -11.44 2.72
CA GLY A 50 -15.08 -10.61 1.99
C GLY A 50 -14.42 -9.61 1.04
N GLN A 51 -13.11 -9.37 1.19
CA GLN A 51 -12.33 -8.59 0.22
C GLN A 51 -11.97 -9.48 -0.99
N GLU A 52 -12.42 -9.09 -2.18
CA GLU A 52 -12.29 -9.88 -3.42
C GLU A 52 -10.82 -10.18 -3.76
N ASP A 53 -9.90 -9.24 -3.60
CA ASP A 53 -8.48 -9.41 -3.91
C ASP A 53 -7.54 -8.61 -2.98
N GLY A 54 -6.27 -9.01 -2.92
CA GLY A 54 -5.22 -8.25 -2.23
C GLY A 54 -4.74 -7.07 -3.08
N ASP A 55 -4.16 -6.06 -2.45
CA ASP A 55 -3.71 -4.85 -3.15
C ASP A 55 -2.25 -4.97 -3.59
N ILE A 56 -1.99 -4.56 -4.83
CA ILE A 56 -0.64 -4.49 -5.40
C ILE A 56 -0.44 -3.09 -5.97
N PHE A 57 0.52 -2.35 -5.41
CA PHE A 57 0.82 -0.99 -5.85
C PHE A 57 2.32 -0.71 -5.77
N GLY A 58 2.79 0.21 -6.61
CA GLY A 58 4.21 0.53 -6.70
C GLY A 58 4.46 1.97 -7.12
N SER A 59 5.71 2.40 -6.97
CA SER A 59 6.16 3.72 -7.37
C SER A 59 7.53 3.65 -8.06
N VAL A 60 7.73 4.53 -9.03
CA VAL A 60 9.02 4.78 -9.67
C VAL A 60 9.36 6.25 -9.45
N SER A 61 10.61 6.53 -9.11
CA SER A 61 11.12 7.90 -8.93
C SER A 61 12.47 8.05 -9.59
N LEU A 62 12.67 9.20 -10.23
CA LEU A 62 13.94 9.62 -10.81
C LEU A 62 14.36 10.93 -10.13
N SER A 63 15.63 11.03 -9.76
CA SER A 63 16.20 12.23 -9.16
C SER A 63 17.56 12.53 -9.77
N TYR A 64 17.87 13.81 -9.93
CA TYR A 64 19.16 14.31 -10.41
C TYR A 64 19.75 15.29 -9.40
N GLN A 65 21.02 15.13 -9.05
CA GLN A 65 21.75 16.05 -8.18
C GLN A 65 22.58 17.03 -9.04
N PHE A 66 22.26 18.32 -8.93
CA PHE A 66 22.94 19.43 -9.62
C PHE A 66 24.15 19.94 -8.84
#